data_AF-A0A9W4TIQ9-F1
#
_entry.id   AF-A0A9W4TIQ9-F1
#
_cell.length_a   1.000
_cell.length_b   1.000
_cell.length_c   1.000
_cell.angle_alpha   90.00
_cell.angle_beta   90.00
_cell.angle_gamma   90.00
#
_symmetry.space_group_name_H-M   'P 1'
#
loop_
_entity.id
_entity.type
_entity.pdbx_description
1 polymer ?
#
loop_
_entity_poly.entity_id
_entity_poly.type
_entity_poly.pdbx_seq_one_letter_code
_entity_poly.pdbx_strand_id
1 'polypeptide(L)'
;MTTIASFVSISDAKKKTLSMISDSRISWTTDEKPDIVVNKYDFSQKIFKIEDTLDIFGYCGDSLFCLSNISQIISYLRSSVDYREADAIEKRRNIIYSLIEDSINNYPGHEIRQSFRVYWNSIFGEELYSFKFFYKKNTGKFDVTQLEIPEKTGLVFKDGSGETFYGNELSTYYPSSEPTSRFFFKALVDVIEKEHDSKTGGPPQMACLNHFKKSITSVSILYKSKYYLNGVHDIYSSNGENVEFRDTDFNFLTPEGKTRNNYTGSFPKK
;
A
#
# COMPACT_ATOMS: atom_id res chain seq x y z
N MET A 1 -9.67 9.82 -2.68
CA MET A 1 -9.81 8.79 -1.63
C MET A 1 -9.51 7.43 -2.27
N THR A 2 -9.34 6.37 -1.48
CA THR A 2 -8.49 5.19 -1.76
C THR A 2 -8.98 4.01 -0.91
N THR A 3 -8.66 2.77 -1.29
CA THR A 3 -8.57 1.64 -0.34
C THR A 3 -7.10 1.31 -0.15
N ILE A 4 -6.60 1.37 1.08
CA ILE A 4 -5.23 0.96 1.41
C ILE A 4 -5.25 0.03 2.61
N ALA A 5 -4.43 -1.02 2.57
CA ALA A 5 -4.30 -1.96 3.68
C ALA A 5 -2.88 -2.48 3.80
N SER A 6 -2.55 -2.98 4.98
CA SER A 6 -1.32 -3.71 5.24
C SER A 6 -1.63 -4.96 6.03
N PHE A 7 -0.93 -6.04 5.74
CA PHE A 7 -1.08 -7.32 6.41
C PHE A 7 0.27 -8.02 6.54
N VAL A 8 0.41 -8.83 7.58
CA VAL A 8 1.54 -9.74 7.75
C VAL A 8 1.11 -11.13 7.30
N SER A 9 1.98 -11.81 6.57
CA SER A 9 1.84 -13.23 6.24
C SER A 9 3.02 -14.00 6.81
N ILE A 10 2.72 -15.15 7.41
CA ILE A 10 3.71 -16.00 8.08
C ILE A 10 3.64 -17.38 7.46
N SER A 11 4.73 -17.81 6.83
CA SER A 11 4.84 -19.17 6.29
C SER A 11 4.95 -20.21 7.41
N ASP A 12 4.79 -21.49 7.10
CA ASP A 12 5.04 -22.61 8.03
C ASP A 12 6.44 -22.55 8.67
N ALA A 13 7.45 -22.13 7.88
CA ALA A 13 8.82 -21.90 8.34
C ALA A 13 9.01 -20.60 9.15
N LYS A 14 7.92 -20.00 9.65
CA LYS A 14 7.88 -18.75 10.44
C LYS A 14 8.50 -17.51 9.77
N LYS A 15 8.70 -17.54 8.46
CA LYS A 15 9.15 -16.38 7.67
C LYS A 15 8.01 -15.37 7.56
N LYS A 16 8.23 -14.15 8.05
CA LYS A 16 7.27 -13.04 8.02
C LYS A 16 7.46 -12.21 6.75
N THR A 17 6.36 -11.86 6.10
CA THR A 17 6.31 -10.88 5.01
C THR A 17 5.25 -9.84 5.34
N LEU A 18 5.65 -8.57 5.46
CA LEU A 18 4.75 -7.44 5.67
C LEU A 18 4.43 -6.81 4.32
N SER A 19 3.16 -6.85 3.93
CA SER A 19 2.71 -6.41 2.61
C SER A 19 1.81 -5.20 2.73
N MET A 20 1.95 -4.26 1.80
CA MET A 20 1.02 -3.15 1.62
C MET A 20 0.31 -3.30 0.28
N ILE A 21 -1.00 -3.07 0.27
CA ILE A 21 -1.85 -3.14 -0.91
C ILE A 21 -2.71 -1.89 -1.03
N SER A 22 -3.00 -1.47 -2.25
CA SER A 22 -3.81 -0.28 -2.51
C SER A 22 -4.41 -0.32 -3.91
N ASP A 23 -5.49 0.40 -4.14
CA ASP A 23 -5.97 0.69 -5.49
C ASP A 23 -5.11 1.79 -6.16
N SER A 24 -5.41 2.19 -7.39
CA SER A 24 -4.64 3.21 -8.14
C SER A 24 -5.46 4.43 -8.54
N ARG A 25 -6.73 4.52 -8.13
CA ARG A 25 -7.63 5.62 -8.48
C ARG A 25 -7.38 6.88 -7.66
N ILE A 26 -7.14 8.01 -8.32
CA ILE A 26 -7.41 9.33 -7.75
C ILE A 26 -8.79 9.74 -8.23
N SER A 27 -9.61 10.29 -7.33
CA SER A 27 -10.95 10.77 -7.62
C SER A 27 -11.07 12.22 -7.21
N TRP A 28 -11.67 13.02 -8.07
CA TRP A 28 -12.03 14.40 -7.80
C TRP A 28 -13.53 14.50 -7.56
N THR A 29 -13.88 15.27 -6.55
CA THR A 29 -15.26 15.61 -6.15
C THR A 29 -15.38 17.13 -6.15
N THR A 30 -16.61 17.66 -6.15
CA THR A 30 -16.84 19.09 -5.95
C THR A 30 -17.14 19.38 -4.49
N ASP A 31 -16.91 20.61 -4.05
CA ASP A 31 -17.23 21.04 -2.68
C ASP A 31 -18.74 20.94 -2.40
N GLU A 32 -19.57 21.16 -3.43
CA GLU A 32 -21.03 21.02 -3.35
C GLU A 32 -21.49 19.56 -3.19
N LYS A 33 -20.72 18.60 -3.72
CA LYS A 33 -21.08 17.17 -3.74
C LYS A 33 -19.85 16.29 -3.44
N PRO A 34 -19.37 16.26 -2.19
CA PRO A 34 -18.14 15.56 -1.80
C PRO A 34 -18.23 14.03 -1.92
N ASP A 35 -19.44 13.49 -2.08
CA ASP A 35 -19.67 12.05 -2.26
C ASP A 35 -19.78 11.63 -3.74
N ILE A 36 -19.88 12.59 -4.66
CA ILE A 36 -20.00 12.32 -6.09
C ILE A 36 -18.64 12.53 -6.77
N VAL A 37 -18.11 11.46 -7.34
CA VAL A 37 -16.91 11.51 -8.17
C VAL A 37 -17.27 12.11 -9.52
N VAL A 38 -16.70 13.28 -9.82
CA VAL A 38 -16.90 13.97 -11.11
C VAL A 38 -15.82 13.62 -12.13
N ASN A 39 -14.62 13.26 -11.67
CA ASN A 39 -13.54 12.82 -12.53
C ASN A 39 -12.65 11.82 -11.78
N LYS A 40 -11.96 10.95 -12.52
CA LYS A 40 -11.09 9.92 -11.98
C LYS A 40 -9.86 9.66 -12.85
N TYR A 41 -8.78 9.22 -12.21
CA TYR A 41 -7.55 8.78 -12.85
C TYR A 41 -7.09 7.47 -12.21
N ASP A 42 -7.11 6.39 -12.98
CA ASP A 42 -6.95 5.02 -12.47
C ASP A 42 -5.48 4.52 -12.48
N PHE A 43 -4.48 5.39 -12.69
CA PHE A 43 -3.08 4.95 -12.85
C PHE A 43 -2.10 5.70 -11.95
N SER A 44 -2.55 6.09 -10.75
CA SER A 44 -1.69 6.75 -9.77
C SER A 44 -0.93 5.75 -8.92
N GLN A 45 0.34 6.05 -8.65
CA GLN A 45 1.10 5.37 -7.62
C GLN A 45 0.60 5.78 -6.23
N LYS A 46 0.30 4.79 -5.38
CA LYS A 46 -0.06 5.01 -3.96
C LYS A 46 0.85 4.28 -2.98
N ILE A 47 1.69 3.38 -3.49
CA ILE A 47 2.68 2.63 -2.71
C ILE A 47 4.06 2.94 -3.29
N PHE A 48 4.99 3.31 -2.42
CA PHE A 48 6.36 3.65 -2.76
C PHE A 48 7.32 2.81 -1.93
N LYS A 49 8.57 2.73 -2.39
CA LYS A 49 9.59 1.90 -1.75
C LYS A 49 10.97 2.55 -1.76
N ILE A 50 11.76 2.23 -0.74
CA ILE A 50 13.19 2.48 -0.66
C ILE A 50 13.86 1.15 -0.36
N GLU A 51 14.46 0.55 -1.39
CA GLU A 51 15.02 -0.81 -1.31
C GLU A 51 16.23 -0.85 -0.36
N ASP A 52 17.12 0.14 -0.45
CA ASP A 52 18.35 0.21 0.35
C ASP A 52 18.11 0.27 1.86
N THR A 53 17.00 0.88 2.29
CA THR A 53 16.66 1.06 3.71
C THR A 53 15.48 0.19 4.14
N LEU A 54 14.94 -0.61 3.23
CA LEU A 54 13.82 -1.53 3.44
C LEU A 54 12.55 -0.84 3.95
N ASP A 55 12.17 0.25 3.29
CA ASP A 55 10.98 1.03 3.61
C ASP A 55 9.92 0.96 2.52
N ILE A 56 8.67 0.76 2.92
CA ILE A 56 7.48 0.89 2.06
C ILE A 56 6.61 2.00 2.63
N PHE A 57 6.26 2.96 1.77
CA PHE A 57 5.33 4.03 2.10
C PHE A 57 4.03 3.85 1.33
N GLY A 58 2.92 4.27 1.92
CA GLY A 58 1.67 4.44 1.18
C GLY A 58 0.78 5.48 1.81
N TYR A 59 -0.24 5.92 1.08
CA TYR A 59 -1.09 7.00 1.56
C TYR A 59 -2.57 6.85 1.19
N CYS A 60 -3.40 7.54 1.96
CA CYS A 60 -4.80 7.82 1.64
C CYS A 60 -5.18 9.23 2.11
N GLY A 61 -6.27 9.77 1.57
CA GLY A 61 -6.70 11.16 1.82
C GLY A 61 -6.25 12.11 0.70
N ASP A 62 -5.70 13.27 1.07
CA ASP A 62 -5.30 14.33 0.13
C ASP A 62 -4.23 13.82 -0.84
N SER A 63 -4.66 13.49 -2.07
CA SER A 63 -3.80 12.77 -3.01
C SER A 63 -2.74 13.68 -3.63
N LEU A 64 -3.04 14.97 -3.81
CA LEU A 64 -2.08 15.90 -4.40
C LEU A 64 -0.95 16.21 -3.41
N PHE A 65 -1.29 16.51 -2.15
CA PHE A 65 -0.30 16.74 -1.11
C PHE A 65 0.55 15.48 -0.90
N CYS A 66 -0.08 14.31 -0.74
CA CYS A 66 0.67 13.08 -0.48
C CYS A 66 1.57 12.68 -1.66
N LEU A 67 1.07 12.69 -2.89
CA LEU A 67 1.84 12.27 -4.06
C LEU A 67 3.09 13.14 -4.26
N SER A 68 2.94 14.47 -4.14
CA SER A 68 4.06 15.40 -4.36
C SER A 68 5.09 15.34 -3.22
N ASN A 69 4.64 15.33 -1.96
CA ASN A 69 5.54 15.40 -0.81
C ASN A 69 6.17 14.05 -0.49
N ILE A 70 5.45 12.92 -0.58
CA ILE A 70 6.04 11.60 -0.32
C ILE A 70 7.13 11.28 -1.33
N SER A 71 6.95 11.63 -2.60
CA SER A 71 7.97 11.43 -3.64
C SER A 71 9.25 12.22 -3.35
N GLN A 72 9.11 13.48 -2.89
CA GLN A 72 10.23 14.32 -2.48
C GLN A 72 10.93 13.79 -1.22
N ILE A 73 10.16 13.44 -0.19
CA ILE A 73 10.66 12.85 1.05
C ILE A 73 11.45 11.58 0.75
N ILE A 74 10.91 10.67 -0.06
CA ILE A 74 11.62 9.44 -0.44
C ILE A 74 12.93 9.74 -1.15
N SER A 75 12.94 10.72 -2.06
CA SER A 75 14.16 11.14 -2.75
C SER A 75 15.20 11.69 -1.76
N TYR A 76 14.76 12.50 -0.79
CA TYR A 76 15.61 13.02 0.27
C TYR A 76 16.18 11.92 1.17
N LEU A 77 15.33 10.99 1.65
CA LEU A 77 15.72 9.89 2.53
C LEU A 77 16.78 8.99 1.90
N ARG A 78 16.69 8.74 0.57
CA ARG A 78 17.71 7.97 -0.17
C ARG A 78 19.10 8.61 -0.10
N SER A 79 19.16 9.95 -0.10
CA SER A 79 20.41 10.71 0.00
C SER A 79 20.82 11.07 1.44
N SER A 80 19.95 10.86 2.42
CA SER A 80 20.17 11.28 3.81
C SER A 80 21.07 10.30 4.56
N VAL A 81 22.27 10.75 4.92
CA VAL A 81 23.18 9.98 5.79
C VAL A 81 22.54 9.74 7.15
N ASP A 82 21.94 10.77 7.76
CA ASP A 82 21.31 10.69 9.08
C ASP A 82 20.19 9.64 9.16
N TYR A 83 19.42 9.48 8.09
CA TYR A 83 18.37 8.46 8.01
C TYR A 83 18.94 7.05 7.86
N ARG A 84 19.93 6.90 6.98
CA ARG A 84 20.52 5.59 6.65
C ARG A 84 21.33 5.03 7.81
N GLU A 85 22.08 5.88 8.49
CA GLU A 85 22.94 5.56 9.64
C GLU A 85 22.22 5.72 11.00
N ALA A 86 20.89 5.89 10.98
CA ALA A 86 20.11 5.87 12.20
C ALA A 86 20.29 4.53 12.93
N ASP A 87 20.58 4.61 14.23
CA ASP A 87 20.84 3.51 15.15
C ASP A 87 19.56 2.97 15.82
N ALA A 88 18.45 3.69 15.70
CA ALA A 88 17.14 3.30 16.21
C ALA A 88 16.02 3.64 15.21
N ILE A 89 14.96 2.81 15.19
CA ILE A 89 13.78 3.04 14.36
C ILE A 89 13.07 4.35 14.72
N GLU A 90 13.10 4.74 15.99
CA GLU A 90 12.53 5.99 16.49
C GLU A 90 13.21 7.21 15.87
N LYS A 91 14.53 7.13 15.62
CA LYS A 91 15.27 8.20 14.95
C LYS A 91 14.82 8.32 13.49
N ARG A 92 14.70 7.22 12.76
CA ARG A 92 14.12 7.19 11.39
C ARG A 92 12.69 7.74 11.38
N ARG A 93 11.85 7.31 12.32
CA ARG A 93 10.48 7.79 12.48
C ARG A 93 10.42 9.30 12.70
N ASN A 94 11.27 9.83 13.58
CA ASN A 94 11.31 11.26 13.89
C ASN A 94 11.77 12.08 12.69
N ILE A 95 12.74 11.60 11.90
CA ILE A 95 13.15 12.25 10.64
C ILE A 95 11.96 12.31 9.67
N ILE A 96 11.27 11.19 9.44
CA ILE A 96 10.08 11.15 8.56
C ILE A 96 8.99 12.09 9.09
N TYR A 97 8.73 12.07 10.40
CA TYR A 97 7.76 12.95 11.05
C TYR A 97 8.09 14.42 10.76
N SER A 98 9.32 14.85 11.06
CA SER A 98 9.75 16.24 10.86
C SER A 98 9.68 16.67 9.40
N LEU A 99 10.03 15.80 8.45
CA LEU A 99 9.92 16.12 7.02
C LEU A 99 8.46 16.30 6.57
N ILE A 100 7.54 15.44 7.03
CA ILE A 100 6.11 15.59 6.71
C ILE A 100 5.54 16.83 7.42
N GLU A 101 5.88 17.06 8.69
CA GLU A 101 5.44 18.22 9.46
C GLU A 101 5.91 19.54 8.82
N ASP A 102 7.18 19.61 8.42
CA ASP A 102 7.72 20.75 7.70
C ASP A 102 7.02 20.95 6.36
N SER A 103 6.74 19.86 5.62
CA SER A 103 5.95 19.94 4.39
C SER A 103 4.55 20.49 4.65
N ILE A 104 3.86 20.07 5.71
CA ILE A 104 2.54 20.58 6.09
C ILE A 104 2.60 22.09 6.40
N ASN A 105 3.60 22.51 7.19
CA ASN A 105 3.72 23.88 7.66
C ASN A 105 4.07 24.88 6.55
N ASN A 106 4.80 24.42 5.52
CA ASN A 106 5.21 25.23 4.38
C ASN A 106 4.27 25.09 3.17
N TYR A 107 3.29 24.18 3.21
CA TYR A 107 2.30 24.04 2.14
C TYR A 107 1.18 25.08 2.31
N PRO A 108 0.64 25.67 1.22
CA PRO A 108 -0.51 26.55 1.31
C PRO A 108 -1.69 25.82 1.96
N GLY A 109 -2.01 26.16 3.22
CA GLY A 109 -2.93 25.36 4.03
C GLY A 109 -4.32 25.16 3.42
N HIS A 110 -4.81 26.12 2.62
CA HIS A 110 -6.09 26.00 1.90
C HIS A 110 -6.07 24.98 0.76
N GLU A 111 -4.89 24.59 0.26
CA GLU A 111 -4.73 23.57 -0.77
C GLU A 111 -4.69 22.15 -0.21
N ILE A 112 -4.49 21.96 1.11
CA ILE A 112 -4.76 20.67 1.76
C ILE A 112 -6.28 20.57 1.95
N ARG A 113 -6.94 19.86 1.04
CA ARG A 113 -8.41 19.81 0.94
C ARG A 113 -9.04 18.85 1.94
N GLN A 114 -8.29 17.87 2.44
CA GLN A 114 -8.80 16.90 3.40
C GLN A 114 -7.73 16.35 4.34
N SER A 115 -8.18 15.65 5.39
CA SER A 115 -7.28 14.89 6.26
C SER A 115 -6.58 13.79 5.44
N PHE A 116 -5.34 13.49 5.77
CA PHE A 116 -4.57 12.47 5.07
C PHE A 116 -3.76 11.61 6.04
N ARG A 117 -3.42 10.41 5.58
CA ARG A 117 -2.62 9.45 6.32
C ARG A 117 -1.50 8.95 5.44
N VAL A 118 -0.31 8.90 6.02
CA VAL A 118 0.85 8.23 5.43
C VAL A 118 1.19 7.03 6.30
N TYR A 119 1.33 5.88 5.66
CA TYR A 119 1.76 4.64 6.29
C TYR A 119 3.20 4.38 5.92
N TRP A 120 3.95 3.89 6.87
CA TRP A 120 5.35 3.51 6.68
C TRP A 120 5.58 2.14 7.31
N ASN A 121 5.86 1.16 6.47
CA ASN A 121 6.30 -0.16 6.87
C ASN A 121 7.82 -0.24 6.69
N SER A 122 8.54 -0.83 7.66
CA SER A 122 10.00 -0.93 7.61
C SER A 122 10.50 -2.25 8.19
N ILE A 123 11.68 -2.69 7.73
CA ILE A 123 12.52 -3.63 8.45
C ILE A 123 13.67 -2.85 9.07
N PHE A 124 13.82 -2.95 10.40
CA PHE A 124 14.95 -2.35 11.09
C PHE A 124 15.53 -3.34 12.08
N GLY A 125 16.82 -3.63 11.94
CA GLY A 125 17.44 -4.77 12.62
C GLY A 125 16.73 -6.07 12.25
N GLU A 126 16.25 -6.80 13.26
CA GLU A 126 15.52 -8.08 13.14
C GLU A 126 14.01 -7.96 13.35
N GLU A 127 13.47 -6.74 13.30
CA GLU A 127 12.06 -6.50 13.56
C GLU A 127 11.36 -5.83 12.37
N LEU A 128 10.05 -6.07 12.32
CA LEU A 128 9.13 -5.39 11.41
C LEU A 128 8.46 -4.24 12.14
N TYR A 129 8.29 -3.12 11.46
CA TYR A 129 7.60 -1.95 12.00
C TYR A 129 6.54 -1.45 11.03
N SER A 130 5.47 -0.88 11.59
CA SER A 130 4.45 -0.16 10.85
C SER A 130 4.05 1.09 11.63
N PHE A 131 4.03 2.24 10.95
CA PHE A 131 3.65 3.51 11.53
C PHE A 131 2.57 4.19 10.69
N LYS A 132 1.70 4.93 11.36
CA LYS A 132 0.69 5.80 10.77
C LYS A 132 0.98 7.23 11.17
N PHE A 133 1.25 8.06 10.17
CA PHE A 133 1.30 9.51 10.29
C PHE A 133 -0.06 10.07 9.87
N PHE A 134 -0.72 10.84 10.73
CA PHE A 134 -2.08 11.30 10.49
C PHE A 134 -2.16 12.82 10.65
N TYR A 135 -2.50 13.50 9.57
CA TYR A 135 -2.86 14.91 9.59
C TYR A 135 -4.38 15.07 9.57
N LYS A 136 -4.92 15.72 10.60
CA LYS A 136 -6.34 16.04 10.73
C LYS A 136 -6.61 17.47 10.30
N LYS A 137 -7.14 17.65 9.09
CA LYS A 137 -7.39 18.96 8.46
C LYS A 137 -8.18 19.91 9.35
N ASN A 138 -9.25 19.43 10.00
CA ASN A 138 -10.14 20.28 10.79
C ASN A 138 -9.48 20.89 12.03
N THR A 139 -8.43 20.26 12.56
CA THR A 139 -7.73 20.73 13.77
C THR A 139 -6.30 21.18 13.48
N GLY A 140 -5.81 20.98 12.25
CA GLY A 140 -4.39 21.16 11.89
C GLY A 140 -3.44 20.23 12.63
N LYS A 141 -3.95 19.20 13.34
CA LYS A 141 -3.13 18.34 14.20
C LYS A 141 -2.42 17.29 13.35
N PHE A 142 -1.12 17.10 13.59
CA PHE A 142 -0.32 16.04 13.01
C PHE A 142 0.18 15.11 14.12
N ASP A 143 -0.05 13.81 13.97
CA ASP A 143 0.33 12.80 14.96
C ASP A 143 0.99 11.60 14.27
N VAL A 144 1.80 10.86 15.02
CA VAL A 144 2.32 9.55 14.62
C VAL A 144 1.91 8.47 15.62
N THR A 145 1.56 7.29 15.12
CA THR A 145 1.23 6.12 15.94
C THR A 145 1.93 4.90 15.38
N GLN A 146 2.57 4.11 16.24
CA GLN A 146 3.06 2.78 15.86
C GLN A 146 1.88 1.80 15.85
N LEU A 147 1.77 1.02 14.80
CA LEU A 147 0.74 0.00 14.64
C LEU A 147 1.28 -1.36 15.09
N GLU A 148 0.41 -2.15 15.71
CA GLU A 148 0.75 -3.50 16.15
C GLU A 148 0.85 -4.43 14.93
N ILE A 149 1.90 -5.23 14.89
CA ILE A 149 2.05 -6.28 13.89
C ILE A 149 1.59 -7.60 14.51
N PRO A 150 0.55 -8.25 13.95
CA PRO A 150 0.06 -9.51 14.49
C PRO A 150 1.14 -10.60 14.55
N GLU A 151 1.07 -11.45 15.57
CA GLU A 151 1.97 -12.62 15.72
C GLU A 151 1.65 -13.77 14.74
N LYS A 152 0.46 -13.72 14.13
CA LYS A 152 -0.04 -14.68 13.14
C LYS A 152 -0.33 -13.93 11.83
N THR A 153 -0.53 -14.67 10.74
CA THR A 153 -1.02 -14.07 9.49
C THR A 153 -2.29 -13.26 9.79
N GLY A 154 -2.30 -11.98 9.41
CA GLY A 154 -3.32 -11.06 9.91
C GLY A 154 -3.18 -9.65 9.36
N LEU A 155 -4.27 -8.90 9.48
CA LEU A 155 -4.33 -7.50 9.08
C LEU A 155 -3.58 -6.62 10.09
N VAL A 156 -2.73 -5.72 9.59
CA VAL A 156 -2.07 -4.67 10.40
C VAL A 156 -2.94 -3.41 10.41
N PHE A 157 -3.41 -2.99 9.23
CA PHE A 157 -4.40 -1.93 9.09
C PHE A 157 -5.20 -2.05 7.80
N LYS A 158 -6.32 -1.33 7.77
CA LYS A 158 -7.10 -0.96 6.58
C LYS A 158 -7.53 0.50 6.77
N ASP A 159 -7.56 1.28 5.70
CA ASP A 159 -7.92 2.69 5.76
C ASP A 159 -8.40 3.19 4.38
N GLY A 160 -8.93 4.42 4.36
CA GLY A 160 -9.46 5.11 3.21
C GLY A 160 -10.98 4.99 3.09
N SER A 161 -11.54 5.50 2.00
CA SER A 161 -13.00 5.47 1.76
C SER A 161 -13.53 4.06 1.60
N GLY A 162 -12.70 3.16 1.05
CA GLY A 162 -13.08 1.77 0.85
C GLY A 162 -12.86 0.85 2.05
N GLU A 163 -12.44 1.37 3.22
CA GLU A 163 -12.13 0.58 4.40
C GLU A 163 -13.27 -0.40 4.80
N THR A 164 -14.50 0.12 4.86
CA THR A 164 -15.68 -0.67 5.22
C THR A 164 -15.96 -1.75 4.18
N PHE A 165 -15.91 -1.39 2.89
CA PHE A 165 -16.16 -2.33 1.80
C PHE A 165 -15.10 -3.43 1.74
N TYR A 166 -13.83 -3.08 1.92
CA TYR A 166 -12.73 -4.03 2.02
C TYR A 166 -12.87 -4.95 3.23
N GLY A 167 -13.24 -4.41 4.39
CA GLY A 167 -13.52 -5.23 5.58
C GLY A 167 -14.65 -6.23 5.36
N ASN A 168 -15.75 -5.79 4.73
CA ASN A 168 -16.89 -6.66 4.42
C ASN A 168 -16.49 -7.76 3.45
N GLU A 169 -15.78 -7.42 2.37
CA GLU A 169 -15.35 -8.40 1.38
C GLU A 169 -14.35 -9.40 1.98
N LEU A 170 -13.38 -8.92 2.75
CA LEU A 170 -12.43 -9.76 3.46
C LEU A 170 -13.14 -10.76 4.38
N SER A 171 -14.20 -10.33 5.08
CA SER A 171 -14.96 -11.21 5.98
C SER A 171 -15.63 -12.39 5.25
N THR A 172 -15.91 -12.28 3.95
CA THR A 172 -16.49 -13.38 3.16
C THR A 172 -15.50 -14.54 2.94
N TYR A 173 -14.20 -14.27 3.04
CA TYR A 173 -13.13 -15.27 2.99
C TYR A 173 -12.85 -15.91 4.36
N TYR A 174 -13.41 -15.33 5.44
CA TYR A 174 -13.06 -15.64 6.83
C TYR A 174 -13.88 -16.71 7.60
N PRO A 175 -14.90 -17.43 7.07
CA PRO A 175 -15.63 -18.36 7.94
C PRO A 175 -15.06 -19.80 8.05
N SER A 176 -13.98 -20.19 7.36
CA SER A 176 -13.60 -21.63 7.31
C SER A 176 -12.10 -21.99 7.16
N SER A 177 -11.16 -21.03 7.16
CA SER A 177 -9.72 -21.35 7.05
C SER A 177 -8.82 -20.29 7.69
N GLU A 178 -7.57 -20.66 7.99
CA GLU A 178 -6.56 -19.69 8.40
C GLU A 178 -6.31 -18.67 7.29
N PRO A 179 -6.17 -17.38 7.62
CA PRO A 179 -6.02 -16.33 6.61
C PRO A 179 -4.74 -16.51 5.82
N THR A 180 -4.81 -16.18 4.53
CA THR A 180 -3.67 -16.22 3.61
C THR A 180 -3.46 -14.87 2.94
N SER A 181 -2.26 -14.61 2.44
CA SER A 181 -1.96 -13.41 1.64
C SER A 181 -2.89 -13.26 0.44
N ARG A 182 -3.31 -14.37 -0.17
CA ARG A 182 -4.30 -14.42 -1.24
C ARG A 182 -5.63 -13.80 -0.82
N PHE A 183 -6.13 -14.05 0.39
CA PHE A 183 -7.42 -13.50 0.82
C PHE A 183 -7.39 -11.98 0.97
N PHE A 184 -6.33 -11.43 1.57
CA PHE A 184 -6.18 -9.98 1.70
C PHE A 184 -6.10 -9.30 0.34
N PHE A 185 -5.31 -9.85 -0.59
CA PHE A 185 -5.20 -9.27 -1.93
C PHE A 185 -6.51 -9.41 -2.72
N LYS A 186 -7.13 -10.60 -2.71
CA LYS A 186 -8.37 -10.86 -3.46
C LYS A 186 -9.52 -9.99 -2.98
N ALA A 187 -9.65 -9.76 -1.68
CA ALA A 187 -10.67 -8.85 -1.13
C ALA A 187 -10.54 -7.42 -1.69
N LEU A 188 -9.32 -6.92 -1.89
CA LEU A 188 -9.11 -5.61 -2.54
C LEU A 188 -9.54 -5.65 -4.01
N VAL A 189 -9.13 -6.69 -4.74
CA VAL A 189 -9.51 -6.89 -6.15
C VAL A 189 -11.03 -6.89 -6.29
N ASP A 190 -11.74 -7.62 -5.42
CA ASP A 190 -13.20 -7.69 -5.47
C ASP A 190 -13.88 -6.36 -5.18
N VAL A 191 -13.36 -5.56 -4.23
CA VAL A 191 -13.86 -4.20 -3.99
C VAL A 191 -13.68 -3.34 -5.24
N ILE A 192 -12.53 -3.44 -5.92
CA ILE A 192 -12.23 -2.71 -7.14
C ILE A 192 -13.16 -3.15 -8.29
N GLU A 193 -13.34 -4.46 -8.48
CA GLU A 193 -14.10 -5.01 -9.62
C GLU A 193 -15.61 -4.87 -9.45
N LYS A 194 -16.12 -4.95 -8.22
CA LYS A 194 -17.54 -4.73 -7.92
C LYS A 194 -17.91 -3.25 -7.87
N GLU A 195 -16.93 -2.35 -7.93
CA GLU A 195 -17.10 -0.89 -7.86
C GLU A 195 -17.92 -0.45 -6.62
N HIS A 196 -17.76 -1.15 -5.49
CA HIS A 196 -18.52 -0.87 -4.26
C HIS A 196 -18.23 0.53 -3.68
N ASP A 197 -17.01 1.03 -3.86
CA ASP A 197 -16.62 2.41 -3.55
C ASP A 197 -16.23 3.13 -4.84
N SER A 198 -16.97 4.18 -5.21
CA SER A 198 -16.71 4.97 -6.42
C SER A 198 -15.32 5.60 -6.42
N LYS A 199 -14.73 5.82 -5.23
CA LYS A 199 -13.42 6.43 -5.05
C LYS A 199 -12.26 5.43 -5.08
N THR A 200 -12.55 4.13 -5.09
CA THR A 200 -11.58 3.04 -5.19
C THR A 200 -11.63 2.43 -6.60
N GLY A 201 -10.47 2.21 -7.23
CA GLY A 201 -10.44 1.51 -8.52
C GLY A 201 -9.09 1.52 -9.23
N GLY A 202 -9.12 1.13 -10.50
CA GLY A 202 -7.92 0.93 -11.31
C GLY A 202 -7.14 -0.35 -10.95
N PRO A 203 -6.02 -0.62 -11.62
CA PRO A 203 -5.15 -1.75 -11.30
C PRO A 203 -4.69 -1.74 -9.82
N PRO A 204 -4.84 -2.87 -9.10
CA PRO A 204 -4.34 -3.00 -7.75
C PRO A 204 -2.81 -2.92 -7.70
N GLN A 205 -2.30 -2.38 -6.61
CA GLN A 205 -0.87 -2.20 -6.33
C GLN A 205 -0.48 -3.02 -5.11
N MET A 206 0.73 -3.57 -5.11
CA MET A 206 1.27 -4.31 -3.96
C MET A 206 2.79 -4.23 -3.88
N ALA A 207 3.30 -4.09 -2.65
CA ALA A 207 4.70 -4.24 -2.33
C ALA A 207 4.87 -5.03 -1.02
N CYS A 208 5.93 -5.84 -0.97
CA CYS A 208 6.16 -6.80 0.10
C CYS A 208 7.54 -6.61 0.72
N LEU A 209 7.61 -6.40 2.04
CA LEU A 209 8.83 -6.47 2.83
C LEU A 209 9.05 -7.91 3.29
N ASN A 210 10.05 -8.57 2.74
CA ASN A 210 10.44 -9.92 3.13
C ASN A 210 11.44 -9.85 4.28
N HIS A 211 10.99 -10.13 5.51
CA HIS A 211 11.83 -10.03 6.70
C HIS A 211 13.03 -10.97 6.65
N PHE A 212 12.82 -12.20 6.16
CA PHE A 212 13.86 -13.22 6.09
C PHE A 212 14.93 -12.91 5.04
N LYS A 213 14.52 -12.43 3.86
CA LYS A 213 15.46 -12.08 2.78
C LYS A 213 16.05 -10.67 2.90
N LYS A 214 15.54 -9.86 3.83
CA LYS A 214 15.87 -8.43 3.96
C LYS A 214 15.76 -7.72 2.60
N SER A 215 14.62 -7.89 1.95
CA SER A 215 14.38 -7.39 0.60
C SER A 215 12.96 -6.85 0.44
N ILE A 216 12.77 -5.94 -0.52
CA ILE A 216 11.45 -5.53 -0.99
C ILE A 216 11.18 -6.22 -2.32
N THR A 217 10.02 -6.87 -2.42
CA THR A 217 9.50 -7.40 -3.68
C THR A 217 8.36 -6.52 -4.15
N SER A 218 8.42 -6.08 -5.41
CA SER A 218 7.27 -5.45 -6.05
C SER A 218 6.45 -6.47 -6.81
N VAL A 219 5.15 -6.22 -6.92
CA VAL A 219 4.25 -7.15 -7.62
C VAL A 219 3.64 -6.44 -8.81
N SER A 220 3.90 -6.97 -10.01
CA SER A 220 3.23 -6.58 -11.25
C SER A 220 1.97 -7.43 -11.41
N ILE A 221 0.81 -6.78 -11.46
CA ILE A 221 -0.49 -7.45 -11.48
C ILE A 221 -1.05 -7.49 -12.90
N LEU A 222 -1.40 -8.69 -13.37
CA LEU A 222 -2.20 -8.89 -14.57
C LEU A 222 -3.65 -8.50 -14.27
N TYR A 223 -4.04 -7.31 -14.69
CA TYR A 223 -5.38 -6.75 -14.52
C TYR A 223 -5.96 -6.38 -15.88
N LYS A 224 -7.17 -6.84 -16.20
CA LYS A 224 -7.82 -6.59 -17.52
C LYS A 224 -6.87 -6.85 -18.70
N SER A 225 -6.20 -8.01 -18.69
CA SER A 225 -5.27 -8.49 -19.71
C SER A 225 -3.99 -7.68 -19.92
N LYS A 226 -3.61 -6.82 -18.96
CA LYS A 226 -2.38 -6.02 -19.01
C LYS A 226 -1.66 -6.08 -17.66
N TYR A 227 -0.34 -6.03 -17.69
CA TYR A 227 0.46 -5.96 -16.46
C TYR A 227 0.55 -4.53 -15.95
N TYR A 228 0.41 -4.36 -14.63
CA TYR A 228 0.56 -3.08 -13.99
C TYR A 228 1.50 -3.16 -12.81
N LEU A 229 2.47 -2.26 -12.76
CA LEU A 229 3.42 -2.09 -11.68
C LEU A 229 3.33 -0.66 -11.15
N ASN A 230 3.12 -0.51 -9.83
CA ASN A 230 2.99 0.81 -9.18
C ASN A 230 1.91 1.72 -9.81
N GLY A 231 0.84 1.12 -10.34
CA GLY A 231 -0.24 1.84 -11.01
C GLY A 231 0.04 2.18 -12.49
N VAL A 232 1.21 1.86 -13.03
CA VAL A 232 1.58 2.12 -14.43
C VAL A 232 1.49 0.85 -15.25
N HIS A 233 1.05 0.96 -16.51
CA HIS A 233 1.08 -0.15 -17.46
C HIS A 233 2.53 -0.56 -17.74
N ASP A 234 2.87 -1.79 -17.37
CA ASP A 234 4.22 -2.37 -17.47
C ASP A 234 4.50 -2.83 -18.90
N ILE A 235 4.69 -1.85 -19.80
CA ILE A 235 4.91 -2.07 -21.24
C ILE A 235 6.30 -2.59 -21.59
N TYR A 236 7.28 -2.38 -20.71
CA TYR A 236 8.69 -2.71 -20.97
C TYR A 236 9.11 -4.04 -20.33
N SER A 237 8.15 -4.80 -19.79
CA SER A 237 8.36 -6.06 -19.08
C SER A 237 9.45 -5.94 -18.00
N SER A 238 9.05 -5.48 -16.83
CA SER A 238 9.95 -5.38 -15.66
C SER A 238 10.78 -6.65 -15.43
N ASN A 239 12.03 -6.48 -15.00
CA ASN A 239 12.91 -7.62 -14.71
C ASN A 239 12.33 -8.51 -13.59
N GLY A 240 12.18 -9.80 -13.87
CA GLY A 240 11.63 -10.79 -12.94
C GLY A 240 12.50 -11.12 -11.72
N GLU A 241 13.70 -10.54 -11.61
CA GLU A 241 14.55 -10.68 -10.41
C GLU A 241 13.98 -9.98 -9.19
N ASN A 242 13.41 -8.77 -9.36
CA ASN A 242 12.89 -7.93 -8.27
C ASN A 242 11.38 -7.67 -8.36
N VAL A 243 10.74 -8.20 -9.42
CA VAL A 243 9.31 -8.07 -9.67
C VAL A 243 8.67 -9.46 -9.77
N GLU A 244 7.70 -9.73 -8.90
CA GLU A 244 6.82 -10.87 -9.02
C GLU A 244 5.64 -10.55 -9.93
N PHE A 245 5.29 -11.47 -10.82
CA PHE A 245 4.10 -11.33 -11.66
C PHE A 245 2.96 -12.15 -11.06
N ARG A 246 1.81 -11.53 -10.86
CA ARG A 246 0.62 -12.21 -10.32
C ARG A 246 -0.66 -11.84 -11.06
N ASP A 247 -1.66 -12.72 -11.04
CA ASP A 247 -3.01 -12.39 -11.49
C ASP A 247 -3.88 -11.82 -10.36
N THR A 248 -5.13 -11.49 -10.69
CA THR A 248 -6.15 -11.01 -9.75
C THR A 248 -6.61 -12.05 -8.72
N ASP A 249 -6.31 -13.33 -8.94
CA ASP A 249 -6.51 -14.44 -7.98
C ASP A 249 -5.24 -14.72 -7.15
N PHE A 250 -4.23 -13.87 -7.28
CA PHE A 250 -2.94 -13.91 -6.58
C PHE A 250 -2.04 -15.11 -6.94
N ASN A 251 -2.29 -15.77 -8.07
CA ASN A 251 -1.44 -16.85 -8.58
C ASN A 251 -0.16 -16.29 -9.22
N PHE A 252 0.93 -17.07 -9.15
CA PHE A 252 2.19 -16.69 -9.78
C PHE A 252 2.14 -16.86 -11.29
N LEU A 253 2.61 -15.83 -11.99
CA LEU A 253 2.78 -15.81 -13.43
C LEU A 253 4.26 -15.64 -13.81
N THR A 254 4.54 -15.93 -15.07
CA THR A 254 5.74 -15.50 -15.79
C THR A 254 5.51 -14.10 -16.38
N PRO A 255 6.56 -13.36 -16.78
CA PRO A 255 6.41 -12.10 -17.50
C PRO A 255 5.55 -12.23 -18.78
N GLU A 256 5.52 -13.42 -19.39
CA GLU A 256 4.73 -13.72 -20.59
C GLU A 256 3.27 -14.13 -20.29
N GLY A 257 2.81 -14.05 -19.03
CA GLY A 257 1.41 -14.38 -18.68
C GLY A 257 1.13 -15.87 -18.48
N LYS A 258 2.13 -16.74 -18.54
CA LYS A 258 1.95 -18.18 -18.26
C LYS A 258 1.96 -18.44 -16.77
N THR A 259 1.02 -19.23 -16.28
CA THR A 259 1.00 -19.68 -14.88
C THR A 259 2.29 -20.43 -14.57
N ARG A 260 2.98 -20.03 -13.51
CA ARG A 260 4.03 -20.88 -12.92
C ARG A 260 3.32 -22.01 -12.19
N ASN A 261 3.45 -23.25 -12.68
CA ASN A 261 2.97 -24.42 -11.95
C ASN A 261 3.67 -24.48 -10.59
N ASN A 262 2.97 -24.08 -9.52
CA ASN A 262 2.75 -24.86 -8.30
C ASN A 262 2.22 -23.97 -7.17
N TYR A 263 1.39 -24.59 -6.33
CA TYR A 263 0.78 -24.15 -5.08
C TYR A 263 -0.57 -23.44 -5.16
N THR A 264 -1.59 -24.24 -4.80
CA THR A 264 -2.95 -23.91 -4.34
C THR A 264 -4.02 -23.72 -5.42
N GLY A 265 -5.07 -24.54 -5.30
CA GLY A 265 -6.23 -24.58 -6.20
C GLY A 265 -6.86 -23.21 -6.41
N SER A 266 -7.40 -23.02 -7.62
CA SER A 266 -8.22 -21.89 -8.01
C SER A 266 -9.41 -21.73 -7.07
N PHE A 267 -9.87 -20.49 -6.84
CA PHE A 267 -11.14 -20.25 -6.15
C PHE A 267 -12.26 -21.09 -6.77
N PRO A 268 -13.13 -21.73 -6.00
CA PRO A 268 -14.39 -22.19 -6.55
C PRO A 268 -15.11 -20.96 -7.09
N LYS A 269 -15.32 -20.92 -8.41
CA LYS A 269 -16.21 -19.93 -9.02
C LYS A 269 -17.57 -20.08 -8.33
N LYS A 270 -18.03 -19.03 -7.65
CA LYS A 270 -19.44 -18.91 -7.26
C LYS A 270 -20.27 -18.63 -8.49
#